data_AF-A0A364MMQ4-F1
#
_entry.id   AF-A0A364MMQ4-F1
#
_cell.length_a   1.000
_cell.length_b   1.000
_cell.length_c   1.000
_cell.angle_alpha   90.00
_cell.angle_beta   90.00
_cell.angle_gamma   90.00
#
_symmetry.space_group_name_H-M   'P 1'
#
loop_
_entity.id
_entity.type
_entity.pdbx_description
1 polymer ?
#
loop_
_entity_poly.entity_id
_entity_poly.type
_entity_poly.pdbx_seq_one_letter_code
_entity_poly.pdbx_strand_id
1 'polypeptide(L)'
;MPRFTPENDGTGLARQLTDPLVAQYVYSVFIALAWCNALELVVLCLNTFKRYGGAYFWSLFVASISIIPFGLGYLLKMFHITFTNGYLELAITDIGWVGMVTGQSLVLWSRLHLVVHNRKVLKGILYLIIIDGVLLHTAATTLEFMNNGLSYIHNVTVAFGIMERIQVVWFCVQELLISSVYIVETAKLLRLDRGGPSRTILMQLIIVNVAIMVLDLAVVAVQFAGYFTLQVTTKVLVYSIKLKLEYIILGRLVDVAHIRSQPATPRFRF
;
A
#
# COMPACT_ATOMS: atom_id res chain seq x y z
N MET A 1 -25.94 22.24 4.64
CA MET A 1 -24.48 22.37 4.84
C MET A 1 -24.04 21.35 5.89
N PRO A 2 -23.11 20.44 5.58
CA PRO A 2 -22.58 19.55 6.60
C PRO A 2 -21.80 20.38 7.63
N ARG A 3 -22.24 20.36 8.89
CA ARG A 3 -21.49 20.96 10.01
C ARG A 3 -20.25 20.10 10.24
N PHE A 4 -19.08 20.66 9.99
CA PHE A 4 -17.84 20.17 10.56
C PHE A 4 -17.86 20.56 12.04
N THR A 5 -18.30 19.66 12.91
CA THR A 5 -18.10 19.81 14.35
C THR A 5 -16.60 19.73 14.62
N PRO A 6 -15.97 20.78 15.17
CA PRO A 6 -14.61 20.68 15.65
C PRO A 6 -14.55 19.58 16.72
N GLU A 7 -13.57 18.71 16.59
CA GLU A 7 -13.27 17.63 17.53
C GLU A 7 -12.90 18.25 18.89
N ASN A 8 -13.62 17.89 19.96
CA ASN A 8 -13.46 18.53 21.29
C ASN A 8 -12.32 17.91 22.13
N ASP A 9 -11.73 16.83 21.66
CA ASP A 9 -10.79 15.98 22.39
C ASP A 9 -9.42 15.85 21.66
N GLY A 10 -9.29 16.40 20.45
CA GLY A 10 -8.03 16.54 19.72
C GLY A 10 -7.35 15.24 19.27
N THR A 11 -7.99 14.09 19.44
CA THR A 11 -7.38 12.77 19.22
C THR A 11 -7.35 12.33 17.75
N GLY A 12 -8.29 12.79 16.91
CA GLY A 12 -8.45 12.31 15.54
C GLY A 12 -9.10 10.94 15.41
N LEU A 13 -9.59 10.36 16.51
CA LEU A 13 -10.03 8.96 16.58
C LEU A 13 -11.55 8.82 16.75
N ALA A 14 -12.26 9.90 17.09
CA ALA A 14 -13.63 9.82 17.60
C ALA A 14 -14.71 9.88 16.50
N ARG A 15 -14.39 10.36 15.29
CA ARG A 15 -15.42 10.60 14.26
C ARG A 15 -15.89 9.29 13.63
N GLN A 16 -17.17 8.97 13.84
CA GLN A 16 -17.84 7.84 13.22
C GLN A 16 -18.77 8.30 12.09
N LEU A 17 -19.07 7.40 11.16
CA LEU A 17 -20.11 7.63 10.16
C LEU A 17 -21.47 7.82 10.84
N THR A 18 -22.34 8.64 10.25
CA THR A 18 -23.58 9.12 10.86
C THR A 18 -24.56 8.00 11.24
N ASP A 19 -24.55 6.89 10.51
CA ASP A 19 -25.38 5.72 10.76
C ASP A 19 -24.47 4.51 11.07
N PRO A 20 -24.58 3.91 12.27
CA PRO A 20 -23.72 2.80 12.69
C PRO A 20 -23.94 1.52 11.86
N LEU A 21 -25.15 1.27 11.35
CA LEU A 21 -25.42 0.10 10.50
C LEU A 21 -24.75 0.29 9.14
N VAL A 22 -24.90 1.46 8.53
CA VAL A 22 -24.23 1.79 7.26
C VAL A 22 -22.71 1.68 7.44
N ALA A 23 -22.18 2.15 8.58
CA ALA A 23 -20.76 2.07 8.89
C ALA A 23 -20.26 0.61 8.87
N GLN A 24 -20.94 -0.28 9.61
CA GLN A 24 -20.57 -1.70 9.68
C GLN A 24 -20.57 -2.36 8.30
N TYR A 25 -21.61 -2.11 7.48
CA TYR A 25 -21.66 -2.65 6.11
C TYR A 25 -20.51 -2.14 5.24
N VAL A 26 -20.23 -0.85 5.26
CA VAL A 26 -19.14 -0.26 4.46
C VAL A 26 -17.79 -0.84 4.85
N TYR A 27 -17.50 -0.91 6.15
CA TYR A 27 -16.24 -1.44 6.69
C TYR A 27 -16.04 -2.91 6.32
N SER A 28 -17.07 -3.75 6.51
CA SER A 28 -17.02 -5.17 6.14
C SER A 28 -16.87 -5.37 4.63
N VAL A 29 -17.58 -4.59 3.81
CA VAL A 29 -17.46 -4.68 2.34
C VAL A 29 -16.05 -4.32 1.88
N PHE A 30 -15.43 -3.28 2.45
CA PHE A 30 -14.06 -2.90 2.08
C PHE A 30 -13.05 -4.00 2.40
N ILE A 31 -13.16 -4.62 3.58
CA ILE A 31 -12.29 -5.74 3.97
C ILE A 31 -12.54 -6.96 3.09
N ALA A 32 -13.81 -7.28 2.80
CA ALA A 32 -14.18 -8.41 1.94
C ALA A 32 -13.61 -8.24 0.52
N LEU A 33 -13.75 -7.05 -0.07
CA LEU A 33 -13.16 -6.73 -1.37
C LEU A 33 -11.63 -6.82 -1.34
N ALA A 34 -11.00 -6.34 -0.27
CA ALA A 34 -9.56 -6.44 -0.10
C ALA A 34 -9.08 -7.90 -0.02
N TRP A 35 -9.81 -8.77 0.69
CA TRP A 35 -9.53 -10.20 0.75
C TRP A 35 -9.72 -10.90 -0.59
N CYS A 36 -10.79 -10.60 -1.33
CA CYS A 36 -10.98 -11.15 -2.68
C CYS A 36 -9.79 -10.80 -3.59
N ASN A 37 -9.37 -9.52 -3.59
CA ASN A 37 -8.20 -9.08 -4.35
C ASN A 37 -6.90 -9.75 -3.87
N ALA A 38 -6.69 -9.87 -2.57
CA ALA A 38 -5.51 -10.50 -1.99
C ALA A 38 -5.40 -11.99 -2.35
N LEU A 39 -6.51 -12.74 -2.24
CA LEU A 39 -6.56 -14.15 -2.61
C LEU A 39 -6.29 -14.35 -4.09
N GLU A 40 -6.91 -13.54 -4.95
CA GLU A 40 -6.65 -13.56 -6.39
C GLU A 40 -5.16 -13.31 -6.68
N LEU A 41 -4.56 -12.30 -6.03
CA LEU A 41 -3.14 -11.98 -6.17
C LEU A 41 -2.22 -13.09 -5.70
N VAL A 42 -2.53 -13.74 -4.57
CA VAL A 42 -1.76 -14.88 -4.06
C VAL A 42 -1.79 -16.03 -5.07
N VAL A 43 -2.97 -16.37 -5.61
CA VAL A 43 -3.12 -17.40 -6.63
C VAL A 43 -2.35 -17.03 -7.91
N LEU A 44 -2.47 -15.77 -8.37
CA LEU A 44 -1.74 -15.27 -9.53
C LEU A 44 -0.22 -15.32 -9.33
N CYS A 45 0.27 -14.96 -8.15
CA CYS A 45 1.69 -15.03 -7.81
C CYS A 45 2.21 -16.47 -7.92
N LEU A 46 1.52 -17.42 -7.30
CA LEU A 46 1.94 -18.83 -7.31
C LEU A 46 1.86 -19.46 -8.72
N ASN A 47 0.89 -19.06 -9.53
CA ASN A 47 0.72 -19.61 -10.88
C ASN A 47 1.62 -18.95 -11.95
N THR A 48 1.96 -17.67 -11.79
CA THR A 48 2.70 -16.91 -12.82
C THR A 48 4.21 -17.09 -12.70
N PHE A 49 4.74 -17.10 -11.48
CA PHE A 49 6.17 -17.11 -11.27
C PHE A 49 6.72 -18.54 -11.27
N LYS A 50 7.45 -18.91 -12.33
CA LYS A 50 8.12 -20.21 -12.42
C LYS A 50 9.31 -20.38 -11.46
N ARG A 51 9.84 -19.28 -10.92
CA ARG A 51 11.00 -19.29 -10.00
C ARG A 51 10.81 -18.26 -8.88
N TYR A 52 10.71 -18.74 -7.64
CA TYR A 52 10.45 -17.94 -6.44
C TYR A 52 11.68 -17.22 -5.86
N GLY A 53 12.63 -16.80 -6.71
CA GLY A 53 13.92 -16.27 -6.26
C GLY A 53 14.03 -14.74 -6.25
N GLY A 54 13.11 -14.03 -6.90
CA GLY A 54 13.20 -12.58 -7.08
C GLY A 54 12.66 -11.80 -5.88
N ALA A 55 13.30 -10.68 -5.53
CA ALA A 55 12.80 -9.73 -4.54
C ALA A 55 11.36 -9.27 -4.86
N TYR A 56 11.04 -9.10 -6.14
CA TYR A 56 9.69 -8.75 -6.60
C TYR A 56 8.64 -9.79 -6.15
N PHE A 57 8.92 -11.08 -6.39
CA PHE A 57 8.00 -12.16 -6.04
C PHE A 57 7.72 -12.16 -4.55
N TRP A 58 8.77 -12.15 -3.72
CA TRP A 58 8.61 -12.17 -2.26
C TRP A 58 7.91 -10.92 -1.73
N SER A 59 8.23 -9.73 -2.27
CA SER A 59 7.57 -8.49 -1.85
C SER A 59 6.08 -8.51 -2.20
N LEU A 60 5.73 -8.91 -3.42
CA LEU A 60 4.34 -8.96 -3.88
C LEU A 60 3.54 -10.04 -3.12
N PHE A 61 4.12 -11.22 -2.94
CA PHE A 61 3.48 -12.33 -2.24
C PHE A 61 3.25 -12.00 -0.76
N VAL A 62 4.28 -11.50 -0.06
CA VAL A 62 4.18 -11.12 1.35
C VAL A 62 3.18 -9.98 1.53
N ALA A 63 3.24 -8.93 0.73
CA ALA A 63 2.29 -7.82 0.81
C ALA A 63 0.84 -8.30 0.59
N SER A 64 0.62 -9.19 -0.39
CA SER A 64 -0.70 -9.72 -0.71
C SER A 64 -1.25 -10.60 0.41
N ILE A 65 -0.45 -11.54 0.93
CA ILE A 65 -0.91 -12.44 2.00
C ILE A 65 -1.13 -11.68 3.32
N SER A 66 -0.35 -10.62 3.58
CA SER A 66 -0.47 -9.78 4.80
C SER A 66 -1.76 -8.96 4.88
N ILE A 67 -2.46 -8.72 3.76
CA ILE A 67 -3.80 -8.11 3.76
C ILE A 67 -4.81 -8.96 4.54
N ILE A 68 -4.67 -10.29 4.49
CA ILE A 68 -5.59 -11.22 5.14
C ILE A 68 -5.57 -11.06 6.68
N PRO A 69 -4.42 -11.25 7.38
CA PRO A 69 -4.35 -11.05 8.82
C PRO A 69 -4.68 -9.61 9.21
N PHE A 70 -4.29 -8.59 8.43
CA PHE A 70 -4.68 -7.20 8.72
C PHE A 70 -6.20 -7.05 8.80
N GLY A 71 -6.92 -7.51 7.76
CA GLY A 71 -8.38 -7.47 7.75
C GLY A 71 -9.01 -8.35 8.83
N LEU A 72 -8.41 -9.50 9.14
CA LEU A 72 -8.93 -10.44 10.14
C LEU A 72 -8.88 -9.83 11.54
N GLY A 73 -7.71 -9.35 11.96
CA GLY A 73 -7.55 -8.72 13.27
C GLY A 73 -8.48 -7.52 13.44
N TYR A 74 -8.64 -6.71 12.38
CA TYR A 74 -9.56 -5.58 12.40
C TYR A 74 -11.03 -5.98 12.49
N LEU A 75 -11.46 -7.02 11.75
CA LEU A 75 -12.83 -7.55 11.85
C LEU A 75 -13.12 -8.09 13.25
N LEU A 76 -12.20 -8.86 13.82
CA LEU A 76 -12.36 -9.39 15.18
C LEU A 76 -12.53 -8.25 16.19
N LYS A 77 -11.70 -7.21 16.11
CA LYS A 77 -11.79 -6.00 16.94
C LYS A 77 -13.12 -5.25 16.73
N MET A 78 -13.56 -5.08 15.49
CA MET A 78 -14.79 -4.35 15.14
C MET A 78 -16.05 -5.06 15.63
N PHE A 79 -16.09 -6.39 15.58
CA PHE A 79 -17.22 -7.20 16.06
C PHE A 79 -17.11 -7.56 17.55
N HIS A 80 -16.17 -6.97 18.28
CA HIS A 80 -15.91 -7.25 19.70
C HIS A 80 -15.66 -8.74 20.00
N ILE A 81 -15.13 -9.48 19.01
CA ILE A 81 -14.70 -10.86 19.19
C ILE A 81 -13.28 -10.80 19.73
N THR A 82 -13.12 -11.05 21.03
CA THR A 82 -11.80 -11.01 21.67
C THR A 82 -11.47 -12.28 22.43
N PHE A 83 -10.24 -12.75 22.24
CA PHE A 83 -9.67 -13.89 22.96
C PHE A 83 -8.76 -13.48 24.11
N THR A 84 -8.16 -12.29 24.05
CA THR A 84 -7.19 -11.78 25.04
C THR A 84 -7.35 -10.28 25.32
N ASN A 85 -8.58 -9.79 25.52
CA ASN A 85 -8.87 -8.37 25.77
C ASN A 85 -8.31 -7.41 24.69
N GLY A 86 -8.34 -7.84 23.43
CA GLY A 86 -7.94 -7.06 22.25
C GLY A 86 -6.50 -7.31 21.80
N TYR A 87 -5.63 -7.85 22.66
CA TYR A 87 -4.18 -7.92 22.38
C TYR A 87 -3.83 -8.89 21.25
N LEU A 88 -4.51 -10.04 21.15
CA LEU A 88 -4.28 -10.99 20.06
C LEU A 88 -4.78 -10.43 18.73
N GLU A 89 -5.95 -9.79 18.74
CA GLU A 89 -6.54 -9.19 17.55
C GLU A 89 -5.66 -8.03 17.02
N LEU A 90 -5.09 -7.25 17.93
CA LEU A 90 -4.08 -6.22 17.65
C LEU A 90 -2.81 -6.82 17.07
N ALA A 91 -2.24 -7.86 17.69
CA ALA A 91 -1.03 -8.50 17.17
C ALA A 91 -1.22 -9.04 15.74
N ILE A 92 -2.37 -9.66 15.46
CA ILE A 92 -2.72 -10.14 14.12
C ILE A 92 -2.83 -8.96 13.14
N THR A 93 -3.48 -7.87 13.55
CA THR A 93 -3.62 -6.64 12.75
C THR A 93 -2.24 -6.06 12.42
N ASP A 94 -1.38 -5.89 13.42
CA ASP A 94 -0.07 -5.26 13.28
C ASP A 94 0.88 -6.08 12.42
N ILE A 95 0.90 -7.41 12.58
CA ILE A 95 1.69 -8.29 11.71
C ILE A 95 1.25 -8.14 10.25
N GLY A 96 -0.06 -8.11 10.01
CA GLY A 96 -0.61 -7.85 8.67
C GLY A 96 -0.25 -6.46 8.16
N TRP A 97 -0.30 -5.45 9.03
CA TRP A 97 0.00 -4.07 8.68
C TRP A 97 1.45 -3.89 8.24
N VAL A 98 2.40 -4.40 9.02
CA VAL A 98 3.84 -4.31 8.74
C VAL A 98 4.16 -4.95 7.39
N GLY A 99 3.66 -6.17 7.15
CA GLY A 99 3.90 -6.89 5.89
C GLY A 99 3.21 -6.24 4.69
N MET A 100 2.00 -5.71 4.87
CA MET A 100 1.25 -5.02 3.81
C MET A 100 1.92 -3.72 3.39
N VAL A 101 2.19 -2.81 4.33
CA VAL A 101 2.73 -1.46 4.02
C VAL A 101 4.18 -1.54 3.56
N THR A 102 5.04 -2.25 4.30
CA THR A 102 6.45 -2.40 3.92
C THR A 102 6.59 -3.23 2.65
N GLY A 103 5.82 -4.32 2.53
CA GLY A 103 5.83 -5.16 1.35
C GLY A 103 5.45 -4.38 0.10
N GLN A 104 4.44 -3.52 0.16
CA GLN A 104 4.07 -2.66 -0.97
C GLN A 104 5.20 -1.69 -1.36
N SER A 105 5.87 -1.07 -0.39
CA SER A 105 7.04 -0.23 -0.68
C SER A 105 8.18 -1.02 -1.34
N LEU A 106 8.39 -2.27 -0.93
CA LEU A 106 9.38 -3.17 -1.53
C LEU A 106 8.98 -3.63 -2.94
N VAL A 107 7.69 -3.78 -3.25
CA VAL A 107 7.21 -4.02 -4.62
C VAL A 107 7.59 -2.86 -5.53
N LEU A 108 7.31 -1.63 -5.11
CA LEU A 108 7.67 -0.41 -5.85
C LEU A 108 9.19 -0.31 -6.05
N TRP A 109 9.96 -0.53 -4.98
CA TRP A 109 11.42 -0.54 -5.05
C TRP A 109 11.96 -1.63 -6.00
N SER A 110 11.40 -2.84 -5.95
CA SER A 110 11.83 -3.94 -6.81
C SER A 110 11.56 -3.65 -8.28
N ARG A 111 10.51 -2.88 -8.62
CA ARG A 111 10.27 -2.41 -9.98
C ARG A 111 11.23 -1.32 -10.38
N LEU A 112 11.56 -0.42 -9.45
CA LEU A 112 12.50 0.65 -9.70
C LEU A 112 13.85 0.12 -10.16
N HIS A 113 14.25 -1.07 -9.68
CA HIS A 113 15.47 -1.77 -10.11
C HIS A 113 15.49 -2.11 -11.63
N LEU A 114 14.33 -2.21 -12.28
CA LEU A 114 14.24 -2.48 -13.71
C LEU A 114 14.38 -1.23 -14.59
N VAL A 115 14.13 -0.04 -14.01
CA VAL A 115 14.10 1.23 -14.77
C VAL A 115 15.30 2.11 -14.42
N VAL A 116 15.69 2.16 -13.14
CA VAL A 116 16.83 2.94 -12.64
C VAL A 116 18.11 2.13 -12.76
N HIS A 117 19.11 2.70 -13.42
CA HIS A 117 20.46 2.09 -13.51
C HIS A 117 21.38 2.51 -12.35
N ASN A 118 21.10 3.64 -11.69
CA ASN A 118 21.94 4.17 -10.62
C ASN A 118 21.75 3.40 -9.31
N ARG A 119 22.69 2.48 -9.02
CA ARG A 119 22.66 1.65 -7.81
C ARG A 119 22.69 2.43 -6.50
N LYS A 120 23.25 3.65 -6.46
CA LYS A 120 23.29 4.46 -5.23
C LYS A 120 21.87 4.92 -4.84
N VAL A 121 21.09 5.36 -5.82
CA VAL A 121 19.68 5.78 -5.61
C VAL A 121 18.85 4.60 -5.13
N LEU A 122 18.97 3.44 -5.78
CA LEU A 122 18.29 2.21 -5.39
C LEU A 122 18.59 1.78 -3.95
N LYS A 123 19.87 1.81 -3.55
CA LYS A 123 20.26 1.51 -2.17
C LYS A 123 19.75 2.56 -1.19
N GLY A 124 19.81 3.84 -1.54
CA GLY A 124 19.28 4.93 -0.70
C GLY A 124 17.79 4.77 -0.42
N ILE A 125 16.98 4.45 -1.44
CA ILE A 125 15.55 4.18 -1.28
C ILE A 125 15.31 2.94 -0.43
N LEU A 126 16.09 1.87 -0.63
CA LEU A 126 15.96 0.68 0.22
C LEU A 126 16.26 0.99 1.68
N TYR A 127 17.32 1.76 1.96
CA TYR A 127 17.64 2.17 3.33
C TYR A 127 16.55 3.03 3.94
N LEU A 128 15.93 3.93 3.15
CA LEU A 128 14.76 4.69 3.58
C LEU A 128 13.64 3.75 4.06
N ILE A 129 13.18 2.84 3.19
CA ILE A 129 12.10 1.86 3.48
C ILE A 129 12.38 1.02 4.73
N ILE A 130 13.64 0.62 4.94
CA ILE A 130 14.00 -0.21 6.09
C ILE A 130 14.02 0.61 7.38
N ILE A 131 14.64 1.80 7.34
CA ILE A 131 14.81 2.63 8.52
C ILE A 131 13.47 3.17 9.01
N ASP A 132 12.66 3.75 8.11
CA ASP A 132 11.35 4.25 8.51
C ASP A 132 10.38 3.12 8.87
N GLY A 133 10.41 2.00 8.15
CA GLY A 133 9.65 0.80 8.50
C GLY A 133 9.93 0.37 9.94
N VAL A 134 11.20 0.20 10.32
CA VAL A 134 11.54 -0.20 11.70
C VAL A 134 11.09 0.85 12.71
N LEU A 135 11.37 2.13 12.48
CA LEU A 135 11.07 3.20 13.44
C LEU A 135 9.56 3.41 13.62
N LEU A 136 8.83 3.56 12.50
CA LEU A 136 7.41 3.88 12.54
C LEU A 136 6.55 2.69 12.92
N HIS A 137 6.85 1.48 12.43
CA HIS A 137 6.10 0.29 12.85
C HIS A 137 6.24 0.06 14.34
N THR A 138 7.48 0.13 14.87
CA THR A 138 7.71 -0.07 16.30
C THR A 138 6.99 0.98 17.14
N ALA A 139 7.10 2.27 16.77
CA ALA A 139 6.49 3.36 17.52
C ALA A 139 4.95 3.28 17.49
N ALA A 140 4.37 3.03 16.32
CA ALA A 140 2.91 2.91 16.15
C ALA A 140 2.35 1.69 16.89
N THR A 141 2.94 0.50 16.71
CA THR A 141 2.53 -0.72 17.43
C THR A 141 2.61 -0.52 18.93
N THR A 142 3.70 0.06 19.44
CA THR A 142 3.85 0.31 20.89
C THR A 142 2.74 1.21 21.43
N LEU A 143 2.44 2.30 20.73
CA LEU A 143 1.39 3.24 21.13
C LEU A 143 -0.01 2.64 20.97
N GLU A 144 -0.25 1.80 19.96
CA GLU A 144 -1.54 1.13 19.77
C GLU A 144 -1.81 0.12 20.88
N PHE A 145 -0.83 -0.72 21.22
CA PHE A 145 -0.92 -1.67 22.33
C PHE A 145 -1.12 -0.96 23.67
N MET A 146 -0.37 0.14 23.90
CA MET A 146 -0.55 0.96 25.10
C MET A 146 -1.95 1.56 25.16
N ASN A 147 -2.47 2.07 24.05
CA ASN A 147 -3.82 2.62 23.98
C ASN A 147 -4.92 1.56 24.19
N ASN A 148 -4.68 0.30 23.82
CA ASN A 148 -5.64 -0.78 24.11
C ASN A 148 -5.82 -1.02 25.62
N GLY A 149 -4.73 -1.02 26.39
CA GLY A 149 -4.77 -1.29 27.84
C GLY A 149 -4.97 -0.05 28.72
N LEU A 150 -4.55 1.12 28.23
CA LEU A 150 -4.46 2.36 29.01
C LEU A 150 -5.23 3.52 28.36
N SER A 151 -6.30 3.24 27.60
CA SER A 151 -7.15 4.24 26.95
C SER A 151 -7.79 5.25 27.93
N TYR A 152 -7.88 4.92 29.22
CA TYR A 152 -8.33 5.84 30.25
C TYR A 152 -7.33 6.98 30.53
N ILE A 153 -6.07 6.83 30.11
CA ILE A 153 -5.04 7.87 30.21
C ILE A 153 -5.09 8.73 28.95
N HIS A 154 -5.66 9.93 29.05
CA HIS A 154 -5.85 10.83 27.90
C HIS A 154 -4.58 11.04 27.05
N ASN A 155 -3.42 11.22 27.69
CA ASN A 155 -2.14 11.41 27.01
C ASN A 155 -1.73 10.21 26.13
N VAL A 156 -2.09 8.98 26.52
CA VAL A 156 -1.81 7.77 25.73
C VAL A 156 -2.62 7.80 24.44
N THR A 157 -3.92 8.12 24.53
CA THR A 157 -4.80 8.20 23.37
C THR A 157 -4.43 9.33 22.43
N VAL A 158 -4.03 10.49 22.96
CA VAL A 158 -3.51 11.61 22.15
C VAL A 158 -2.21 11.22 21.45
N ALA A 159 -1.27 10.60 22.16
CA ALA A 159 0.00 10.15 21.57
C ALA A 159 -0.23 9.14 20.43
N PHE A 160 -1.13 8.18 20.62
CA PHE A 160 -1.52 7.22 19.58
C PHE A 160 -2.13 7.93 18.36
N GLY A 161 -3.09 8.85 18.56
CA GLY A 161 -3.72 9.60 17.48
C GLY A 161 -2.73 10.47 16.67
N ILE A 162 -1.76 11.11 17.35
CA ILE A 162 -0.68 11.87 16.69
C ILE A 162 0.21 10.94 15.88
N MET A 163 0.66 9.83 16.47
CA MET A 163 1.52 8.87 15.78
C MET A 163 0.84 8.30 14.55
N GLU A 164 -0.45 7.96 14.63
CA GLU A 164 -1.24 7.47 13.50
C GLU A 164 -1.15 8.44 12.31
N ARG A 165 -1.37 9.74 12.55
CA ARG A 165 -1.30 10.75 11.49
C ARG A 165 0.11 10.86 10.91
N ILE A 166 1.14 10.82 11.77
CA ILE A 166 2.55 10.87 11.35
C ILE A 166 2.87 9.69 10.43
N GLN A 167 2.57 8.46 10.83
CA GLN A 167 2.90 7.28 10.02
C GLN A 167 2.19 7.29 8.66
N VAL A 168 0.92 7.70 8.62
CA VAL A 168 0.12 7.69 7.37
C VAL A 168 0.69 8.67 6.38
N VAL A 169 1.03 9.89 6.85
CA VAL A 169 1.66 10.90 6.01
C VAL A 169 3.05 10.46 5.58
N TRP A 170 3.85 9.89 6.49
CA TRP A 170 5.21 9.48 6.17
C TRP A 170 5.26 8.38 5.12
N PHE A 171 4.50 7.29 5.31
CA PHE A 171 4.43 6.21 4.33
C PHE A 171 3.86 6.69 2.99
N CYS A 172 2.89 7.61 3.00
CA CYS A 172 2.42 8.26 1.77
C CYS A 172 3.55 9.04 1.07
N VAL A 173 4.30 9.87 1.78
CA VAL A 173 5.42 10.64 1.20
C VAL A 173 6.49 9.70 0.64
N GLN A 174 6.80 8.61 1.34
CA GLN A 174 7.71 7.56 0.87
C GLN A 174 7.21 6.93 -0.43
N GLU A 175 5.95 6.50 -0.50
CA GLU A 175 5.38 5.90 -1.71
C GLU A 175 5.37 6.90 -2.88
N LEU A 176 4.96 8.15 -2.63
CA LEU A 176 4.99 9.23 -3.62
C LEU A 176 6.42 9.51 -4.13
N LEU A 177 7.43 9.47 -3.26
CA LEU A 177 8.83 9.63 -3.63
C LEU A 177 9.26 8.51 -4.57
N ILE A 178 9.00 7.25 -4.21
CA ILE A 178 9.39 6.09 -5.02
C ILE A 178 8.69 6.13 -6.38
N SER A 179 7.38 6.39 -6.41
CA SER A 179 6.58 6.50 -7.63
C SER A 179 7.02 7.68 -8.51
N SER A 180 7.41 8.81 -7.91
CA SER A 180 7.91 9.97 -8.67
C SER A 180 9.24 9.66 -9.37
N VAL A 181 10.18 9.01 -8.68
CA VAL A 181 11.44 8.57 -9.30
C VAL A 181 11.15 7.60 -10.46
N TYR A 182 10.22 6.66 -10.27
CA TYR A 182 9.82 5.73 -11.32
C TYR A 182 9.26 6.45 -12.55
N ILE A 183 8.34 7.40 -12.36
CA ILE A 183 7.70 8.15 -13.45
C ILE A 183 8.74 8.97 -14.22
N VAL A 184 9.66 9.66 -13.52
CA VAL A 184 10.71 10.47 -14.16
C VAL A 184 11.59 9.61 -15.06
N GLU A 185 12.01 8.43 -14.59
CA GLU A 185 12.89 7.54 -15.35
C GLU A 185 12.15 6.85 -16.50
N THR A 186 10.90 6.45 -16.28
CA THR A 186 10.04 5.91 -17.35
C THR A 186 9.77 6.97 -18.43
N ALA A 187 9.57 8.22 -18.04
CA ALA A 187 9.39 9.33 -18.97
C ALA A 187 10.65 9.63 -19.79
N LYS A 188 11.85 9.45 -19.22
CA LYS A 188 13.11 9.51 -19.98
C LYS A 188 13.14 8.41 -21.03
N LEU A 189 12.87 7.14 -20.67
CA LEU A 189 12.81 6.03 -21.62
C LEU A 189 11.80 6.27 -22.75
N LEU A 190 10.64 6.84 -22.41
CA LEU A 190 9.61 7.22 -23.37
C LEU A 190 10.05 8.31 -24.35
N ARG A 191 10.84 9.29 -23.90
CA ARG A 191 11.40 10.34 -24.76
C ARG A 191 12.47 9.81 -25.71
N LEU A 192 13.23 8.80 -25.29
CA LEU A 192 14.20 8.12 -26.15
C LEU A 192 13.51 7.24 -27.21
N ASP A 193 12.34 6.67 -26.90
CA ASP A 193 11.55 5.83 -27.79
C ASP A 193 10.61 6.64 -28.71
N ARG A 194 11.18 7.51 -29.56
CA ARG A 194 10.41 8.36 -30.51
C ARG A 194 9.73 7.51 -31.59
N GLY A 195 8.50 7.06 -31.31
CA GLY A 195 7.63 6.37 -32.27
C GLY A 195 7.76 4.84 -32.26
N GLY A 196 8.45 4.26 -31.29
CA GLY A 196 8.59 2.81 -31.18
C GLY A 196 7.33 2.11 -30.66
N PRO A 197 7.23 0.79 -30.90
CA PRO A 197 6.08 -0.03 -30.50
C PRO A 197 5.87 -0.08 -28.98
N SER A 198 6.87 0.24 -28.15
CA SER A 198 6.76 0.25 -26.69
C SER A 198 6.12 1.50 -26.09
N ARG A 199 5.91 2.57 -26.87
CA ARG A 199 5.38 3.87 -26.38
C ARG A 199 4.04 3.76 -25.67
N THR A 200 3.09 3.00 -26.24
CA THR A 200 1.76 2.80 -25.64
C THR A 200 1.87 2.12 -24.28
N ILE A 201 2.76 1.13 -24.16
CA ILE A 201 2.97 0.41 -22.91
C ILE A 201 3.61 1.32 -21.86
N LEU A 202 4.64 2.09 -22.24
CA LEU A 202 5.28 3.08 -21.37
C LEU A 202 4.30 4.15 -20.85
N MET A 203 3.36 4.60 -21.68
CA MET A 203 2.29 5.51 -21.24
C MET A 203 1.32 4.85 -20.25
N GLN A 204 0.93 3.59 -20.49
CA GLN A 204 0.12 2.84 -19.52
C GLN A 204 0.82 2.70 -18.17
N LEU A 205 2.14 2.45 -18.15
CA LEU A 205 2.94 2.37 -16.92
C LEU A 205 2.91 3.68 -16.11
N ILE A 206 2.90 4.84 -16.79
CA ILE A 206 2.80 6.15 -16.14
C ILE A 206 1.39 6.36 -15.58
N ILE A 207 0.35 6.09 -16.36
CA ILE A 207 -1.06 6.27 -15.94
C ILE A 207 -1.35 5.46 -14.67
N VAL A 208 -0.93 4.19 -14.64
CA VAL A 208 -1.17 3.33 -13.48
C VAL A 208 -0.41 3.82 -12.24
N ASN A 209 0.84 4.27 -12.38
CA ASN A 209 1.57 4.87 -11.25
C ASN A 209 0.90 6.15 -10.73
N VAL A 210 0.38 7.00 -11.62
CA VAL A 210 -0.38 8.19 -11.20
C VAL A 210 -1.64 7.79 -10.44
N ALA A 211 -2.35 6.74 -10.89
CA ALA A 211 -3.51 6.22 -10.16
C ALA A 211 -3.12 5.74 -8.75
N ILE A 212 -1.97 5.07 -8.59
CA ILE A 212 -1.45 4.65 -7.27
C ILE A 212 -1.20 5.87 -6.37
N MET A 213 -0.56 6.92 -6.89
CA MET A 213 -0.33 8.17 -6.15
C MET A 213 -1.64 8.87 -5.73
N VAL A 214 -2.69 8.80 -6.57
CA VAL A 214 -4.00 9.35 -6.21
C VAL A 214 -4.63 8.55 -5.06
N LEU A 215 -4.51 7.22 -5.10
CA LEU A 215 -5.00 6.35 -4.02
C LEU A 215 -4.26 6.61 -2.70
N ASP A 216 -2.95 6.90 -2.73
CA ASP A 216 -2.18 7.33 -1.58
C ASP A 216 -2.77 8.58 -0.91
N LEU A 217 -2.98 9.62 -1.70
CA LEU A 217 -3.54 10.88 -1.22
C LEU A 217 -4.97 10.71 -0.71
N ALA A 218 -5.75 9.80 -1.29
CA ALA A 218 -7.10 9.50 -0.81
C ALA A 218 -7.08 8.95 0.63
N VAL A 219 -6.17 8.02 0.95
CA VAL A 219 -6.04 7.47 2.32
C VAL A 219 -5.66 8.57 3.32
N VAL A 220 -4.72 9.45 2.95
CA VAL A 220 -4.35 10.61 3.78
C VAL A 220 -5.55 11.55 3.97
N ALA A 221 -6.32 11.82 2.92
CA ALA A 221 -7.49 12.68 3.02
C ALA A 221 -8.56 12.13 3.99
N VAL A 222 -8.82 10.81 3.96
CA VAL A 222 -9.73 10.18 4.94
C VAL A 222 -9.20 10.32 6.36
N GLN A 223 -7.87 10.20 6.54
CA GLN A 223 -7.25 10.36 7.87
C GLN A 223 -7.48 11.77 8.44
N PHE A 224 -7.22 12.82 7.64
CA PHE A 224 -7.42 14.19 8.07
C PHE A 224 -8.89 14.61 8.15
N ALA A 225 -9.81 13.84 7.57
CA ALA A 225 -11.25 14.00 7.81
C ALA A 225 -11.69 13.52 9.22
N GLY A 226 -10.81 12.80 9.93
CA GLY A 226 -10.99 12.34 11.31
C GLY A 226 -11.68 10.99 11.47
N TYR A 227 -11.94 10.28 10.36
CA TYR A 227 -12.64 9.00 10.39
C TYR A 227 -11.66 7.82 10.48
N PHE A 228 -11.15 7.53 11.69
CA PHE A 228 -10.14 6.48 11.89
C PHE A 228 -10.58 5.10 11.35
N THR A 229 -11.78 4.64 11.69
CA THR A 229 -12.25 3.30 11.24
C THR A 229 -12.44 3.23 9.73
N LEU A 230 -12.99 4.30 9.14
CA LEU A 230 -13.09 4.41 7.69
C LEU A 230 -11.72 4.45 7.04
N GLN A 231 -10.75 5.15 7.65
CA GLN A 231 -9.40 5.23 7.15
C GLN A 231 -8.74 3.85 7.14
N VAL A 232 -8.84 3.08 8.22
CA VAL A 232 -8.19 1.76 8.32
C VAL A 232 -8.77 0.78 7.29
N THR A 233 -10.09 0.79 7.11
CA THR A 233 -10.76 -0.05 6.12
C THR A 233 -10.54 0.42 4.68
N THR A 234 -10.46 1.73 4.45
CA THR A 234 -10.08 2.29 3.14
C THR A 234 -8.63 1.95 2.79
N LYS A 235 -7.73 2.02 3.78
CA LYS A 235 -6.31 1.67 3.64
C LYS A 235 -6.15 0.25 3.12
N VAL A 236 -6.75 -0.75 3.78
CA VAL A 236 -6.62 -2.16 3.33
C VAL A 236 -7.15 -2.38 1.91
N LEU A 237 -8.29 -1.76 1.58
CA LEU A 237 -8.85 -1.83 0.23
C LEU A 237 -7.90 -1.19 -0.79
N VAL A 238 -7.39 0.01 -0.51
CA VAL A 238 -6.45 0.73 -1.36
C VAL A 238 -5.17 -0.07 -1.58
N TYR A 239 -4.56 -0.64 -0.53
CA TYR A 239 -3.37 -1.48 -0.67
C TYR A 239 -3.63 -2.71 -1.54
N SER A 240 -4.80 -3.35 -1.42
CA SER A 240 -5.17 -4.48 -2.30
C SER A 240 -5.28 -4.07 -3.78
N ILE A 241 -5.85 -2.90 -4.06
CA ILE A 241 -5.98 -2.36 -5.41
C ILE A 241 -4.61 -2.00 -5.97
N LYS A 242 -3.78 -1.33 -5.16
CA LYS A 242 -2.41 -0.97 -5.54
C LYS A 242 -1.61 -2.21 -5.95
N LEU A 243 -1.60 -3.28 -5.15
CA LEU A 243 -0.90 -4.51 -5.49
C LEU A 243 -1.42 -5.15 -6.80
N LYS A 244 -2.73 -5.05 -7.07
CA LYS A 244 -3.33 -5.53 -8.32
C LYS A 244 -2.87 -4.71 -9.52
N LEU A 245 -2.82 -3.39 -9.38
CA LEU A 245 -2.25 -2.48 -10.37
C LEU A 245 -0.76 -2.79 -10.63
N GLU A 246 0.00 -3.04 -9.56
CA GLU A 246 1.41 -3.43 -9.62
C GLU A 246 1.63 -4.73 -10.40
N TYR A 247 0.82 -5.75 -10.13
CA TYR A 247 0.88 -7.02 -10.87
C TYR A 247 0.58 -6.83 -12.37
N ILE A 248 -0.44 -6.03 -12.72
CA ILE A 248 -0.78 -5.72 -14.12
C ILE A 248 0.39 -5.03 -14.82
N ILE A 249 1.03 -4.09 -14.13
CA ILE A 249 2.20 -3.38 -14.66
C ILE A 249 3.34 -4.35 -14.97
N LEU A 250 3.64 -5.32 -14.09
CA LEU A 250 4.71 -6.28 -14.34
C LEU A 250 4.50 -7.05 -15.64
N GLY A 251 3.29 -7.55 -15.88
CA GLY A 251 2.97 -8.26 -17.12
C GLY A 251 3.35 -7.44 -18.35
N ARG A 252 3.05 -6.14 -18.33
CA ARG A 252 3.37 -5.20 -19.40
C ARG A 252 4.87 -4.90 -19.54
N LEU A 253 5.62 -4.87 -18.44
CA LEU A 253 7.08 -4.68 -18.47
C LEU A 253 7.79 -5.85 -19.13
N VAL A 254 7.33 -7.08 -18.89
CA VAL A 254 7.86 -8.29 -19.54
C VAL A 254 7.61 -8.24 -21.06
N ASP A 255 6.43 -7.78 -21.48
CA ASP A 255 6.12 -7.59 -22.90
C ASP A 255 7.11 -6.62 -23.58
N VAL A 256 7.43 -5.49 -22.94
CA VAL A 256 8.40 -4.50 -23.47
C VAL A 256 9.79 -5.09 -23.57
N ALA A 257 10.23 -5.85 -22.57
CA ALA A 257 11.54 -6.52 -22.60
C ALA A 257 11.63 -7.51 -23.77
N HIS A 258 10.56 -8.29 -24.00
CA HIS A 258 10.48 -9.21 -25.13
C HIS A 258 10.51 -8.49 -26.48
N ILE A 259 9.71 -7.42 -26.65
CA ILE A 259 9.69 -6.61 -27.88
C ILE A 259 11.09 -6.06 -28.21
N ARG A 260 11.84 -5.61 -27.21
CA ARG A 260 13.21 -5.09 -27.41
C ARG A 260 14.27 -6.17 -27.69
N SER A 261 14.03 -7.41 -27.26
CA SER A 261 14.94 -8.53 -27.50
C SER A 261 14.79 -9.21 -28.86
N GLN A 262 13.69 -8.96 -29.60
CA GLN A 262 13.51 -9.52 -30.94
C GLN A 262 14.38 -8.74 -31.95
N PRO A 263 15.34 -9.39 -32.64
CA PRO A 263 16.10 -8.73 -33.69
C PRO A 263 15.16 -8.33 -34.82
N ALA A 264 15.30 -7.10 -35.33
CA ALA A 264 14.55 -6.61 -36.47
C ALA A 264 14.69 -7.60 -37.62
N THR A 265 13.61 -8.31 -37.97
CA THR A 265 13.58 -9.20 -39.13
C THR A 265 13.84 -8.32 -40.36
N PRO A 266 14.83 -8.64 -41.22
CA PRO A 266 15.05 -7.87 -42.43
C PRO A 266 13.78 -7.94 -43.27
N ARG A 267 13.12 -6.79 -43.49
CA ARG A 267 12.06 -6.70 -44.50
C ARG A 267 12.74 -6.88 -45.85
N PHE A 268 12.75 -8.11 -46.35
CA PHE A 268 13.00 -8.36 -47.76
C PHE A 268 11.86 -7.68 -48.53
N ARG A 269 12.18 -6.53 -49.13
CA ARG A 269 11.41 -5.98 -50.24
C ARG A 269 11.72 -6.88 -51.44
N PHE A 270 10.73 -7.66 -51.87
CA PHE A 270 10.63 -8.12 -53.24
C PHE A 270 9.96 -7.02 -54.07
#